data_AF-A0A351Y7X4-F1
#
_entry.id   AF-A0A351Y7X4-F1
#
_cell.length_a   1.000
_cell.length_b   1.000
_cell.length_c   1.000
_cell.angle_alpha   90.00
_cell.angle_beta   90.00
_cell.angle_gamma   90.00
#
_symmetry.space_group_name_H-M   'P 1'
#
loop_
_entity.id
_entity.type
_entity.pdbx_description
1 polymer ?
#
loop_
_entity_poly.entity_id
_entity_poly.type
_entity_poly.pdbx_seq_one_letter_code
_entity_poly.pdbx_strand_id
1 'polypeptide(L)'
;MKKNKGAKKTKTLWKEFKSFISRGNVVDMAVGVIMGSAFGAIVTAFTNILLSVCTWGVPGGLKGLVTVLPAANATQAGIEGIGQKFDVSELQEMTAIYAGTKGVEVNDGNYAALESALTSKYTLHGSTYFYNGSSLIDWGSFINAIISFLIIALTLFTILKVYNWSKQKRLALQAKMQEEYFVKHPEERPAPVEPGKPAPTEVELLSQIRDELKALHSEEKEQK
;
A
#
# COMPACT_ATOMS: atom_id res chain seq x y z
N MET A 1 -37.69 -30.04 40.20
CA MET A 1 -37.16 -28.67 40.04
C MET A 1 -35.78 -28.72 39.36
N LYS A 2 -35.63 -28.24 38.12
CA LYS A 2 -34.32 -28.00 37.49
C LYS A 2 -34.42 -26.71 36.64
N LYS A 3 -33.85 -25.60 37.12
CA LYS A 3 -33.71 -24.35 36.33
C LYS A 3 -32.30 -24.28 35.76
N ASN A 4 -32.24 -24.24 34.44
CA ASN A 4 -31.06 -24.19 33.59
C ASN A 4 -30.33 -22.83 33.72
N LYS A 5 -29.03 -22.82 34.03
CA LYS A 5 -28.18 -21.62 34.11
C LYS A 5 -27.18 -21.59 32.95
N GLY A 6 -27.61 -21.17 31.76
CA GLY A 6 -26.76 -21.10 30.55
C GLY A 6 -26.38 -19.70 30.04
N ALA A 7 -26.92 -18.60 30.60
CA ALA A 7 -26.93 -17.31 29.91
C ALA A 7 -25.89 -16.24 30.39
N LYS A 8 -24.91 -16.59 31.24
CA LYS A 8 -23.99 -15.58 31.86
C LYS A 8 -22.62 -15.39 31.19
N LYS A 9 -22.19 -16.25 30.25
CA LYS A 9 -20.81 -16.22 29.70
C LYS A 9 -20.52 -15.11 28.66
N THR A 10 -21.53 -14.56 27.99
CA THR A 10 -21.32 -13.61 26.87
C THR A 10 -21.01 -12.18 27.30
N LYS A 11 -21.52 -11.73 28.46
CA LYS A 11 -21.22 -10.38 28.99
C LYS A 11 -19.76 -10.23 29.46
N THR A 12 -19.09 -11.36 29.76
CA THR A 12 -17.71 -11.39 30.25
C THR A 12 -16.72 -11.06 29.14
N LEU A 13 -16.85 -11.70 27.96
CA LEU A 13 -15.93 -11.50 26.83
C LEU A 13 -15.97 -10.07 26.26
N TRP A 14 -17.15 -9.45 26.14
CA TRP A 14 -17.25 -8.06 25.67
C TRP A 14 -16.64 -7.06 26.66
N LYS A 15 -16.76 -7.32 27.97
CA LYS A 15 -16.17 -6.46 29.01
C LYS A 15 -14.66 -6.63 29.07
N GLU A 16 -14.16 -7.85 28.93
CA GLU A 16 -12.73 -8.16 28.80
C GLU A 16 -12.14 -7.56 27.51
N PHE A 17 -12.86 -7.63 26.39
CA PHE A 17 -12.46 -7.00 25.14
C PHE A 17 -12.41 -5.48 25.25
N LYS A 18 -13.44 -4.83 25.81
CA LYS A 18 -13.43 -3.38 26.08
C LYS A 18 -12.25 -3.01 26.98
N SER A 19 -12.03 -3.77 28.06
CA SER A 19 -10.89 -3.56 28.96
C SER A 19 -9.53 -3.80 28.30
N PHE A 20 -9.46 -4.67 27.30
CA PHE A 20 -8.26 -4.95 26.53
C PHE A 20 -7.94 -3.83 25.54
N ILE A 21 -8.92 -3.38 24.73
CA ILE A 21 -8.73 -2.26 23.81
C ILE A 21 -8.51 -0.95 24.57
N SER A 22 -9.15 -0.73 25.72
CA SER A 22 -8.92 0.49 26.52
C SER A 22 -7.51 0.58 27.13
N ARG A 23 -6.67 -0.45 26.98
CA ARG A 23 -5.23 -0.31 27.22
C ARG A 23 -4.67 0.60 26.12
N GLY A 24 -4.43 1.87 26.44
CA GLY A 24 -4.16 2.94 25.46
C GLY A 24 -3.11 2.61 24.38
N ASN A 25 -2.13 1.76 24.68
CA ASN A 25 -1.12 1.33 23.72
C ASN A 25 -1.65 0.40 22.60
N VAL A 26 -2.75 -0.34 22.83
CA VAL A 26 -3.28 -1.33 21.88
C VAL A 26 -4.10 -0.67 20.76
N VAL A 27 -4.91 0.33 21.09
CA VAL A 27 -5.73 1.04 20.08
C VAL A 27 -4.84 1.80 19.12
N ASP A 28 -3.84 2.52 19.63
CA ASP A 28 -2.97 3.35 18.80
C ASP A 28 -2.13 2.50 17.85
N MET A 29 -1.61 1.36 18.33
CA MET A 29 -0.96 0.37 17.47
C MET A 29 -1.91 -0.23 16.42
N ALA A 30 -3.15 -0.55 16.80
CA ALA A 30 -4.14 -1.08 15.86
C ALA A 30 -4.53 -0.06 14.78
N VAL A 31 -4.69 1.21 15.15
CA VAL A 31 -4.97 2.30 14.21
C VAL A 31 -3.79 2.49 13.26
N GLY A 32 -2.55 2.42 13.74
CA GLY A 32 -1.35 2.49 12.90
C GLY A 32 -1.30 1.41 11.82
N VAL A 33 -1.63 0.15 12.16
CA VAL A 33 -1.65 -0.97 11.20
C VAL A 33 -2.77 -0.82 10.16
N ILE A 34 -3.97 -0.40 10.60
CA ILE A 34 -5.11 -0.19 9.71
C ILE A 34 -4.84 0.99 8.76
N MET A 35 -4.32 2.11 9.27
CA MET A 35 -3.95 3.25 8.44
C MET A 35 -2.80 2.91 7.48
N GLY A 36 -1.81 2.12 7.91
CA GLY A 36 -0.70 1.69 7.06
C GLY A 36 -1.15 0.80 5.89
N SER A 37 -2.00 -0.19 6.16
CA SER A 37 -2.55 -1.07 5.11
C SER A 37 -3.49 -0.34 4.15
N ALA A 38 -4.34 0.56 4.65
CA ALA A 38 -5.22 1.38 3.82
C ALA A 38 -4.44 2.38 2.95
N PHE A 39 -3.40 3.02 3.48
CA PHE A 39 -2.56 3.95 2.73
C PHE A 39 -1.84 3.25 1.57
N GLY A 40 -1.33 2.03 1.79
CA GLY A 40 -0.74 1.22 0.73
C GLY A 40 -1.71 0.98 -0.44
N ALA A 41 -2.96 0.60 -0.15
CA ALA A 41 -3.98 0.38 -1.17
C ALA A 41 -4.31 1.66 -1.97
N ILE A 42 -4.36 2.82 -1.32
CA ILE A 42 -4.58 4.12 -1.99
C ILE A 42 -3.41 4.44 -2.92
N VAL A 43 -2.17 4.26 -2.45
CA VAL A 43 -0.96 4.49 -3.25
C VAL A 43 -0.92 3.54 -4.45
N THR A 44 -1.27 2.27 -4.27
CA THR A 44 -1.37 1.29 -5.37
C THR A 44 -2.44 1.69 -6.38
N ALA A 45 -3.64 2.09 -5.94
CA ALA A 45 -4.71 2.52 -6.84
C ALA A 45 -4.31 3.75 -7.68
N PHE A 46 -3.68 4.75 -7.04
CA PHE A 46 -3.19 5.94 -7.74
C PHE A 46 -2.02 5.64 -8.67
N THR A 47 -1.11 4.75 -8.26
CA THR A 47 0.01 4.26 -9.09
C THR A 47 -0.53 3.54 -10.33
N ASN A 48 -1.56 2.70 -10.18
CA ASN A 48 -2.17 2.00 -11.31
C ASN A 48 -2.80 2.98 -12.31
N ILE A 49 -3.47 4.03 -11.83
CA ILE A 49 -4.02 5.10 -12.68
C ILE A 49 -2.88 5.80 -13.45
N LEU A 50 -1.79 6.18 -12.76
CA LEU A 50 -0.63 6.80 -13.40
C LEU A 50 0.06 5.86 -14.39
N LEU A 51 0.21 4.57 -14.06
CA LEU A 51 0.75 3.55 -14.95
C LEU A 51 -0.10 3.44 -16.22
N SER A 52 -1.42 3.36 -16.12
CA SER A 52 -2.31 3.31 -17.28
C SER A 52 -2.20 4.56 -18.17
N VAL A 53 -2.07 5.75 -17.56
CA VAL A 53 -1.90 7.00 -18.32
C VAL A 53 -0.51 7.07 -18.98
N CYS A 54 0.55 6.70 -18.28
CA CYS A 54 1.91 6.71 -18.80
C CYS A 54 2.16 5.62 -19.87
N THR A 55 1.52 4.46 -19.74
CA THR A 55 1.67 3.34 -20.68
C THR A 55 0.71 3.38 -21.86
N TRP A 56 -0.23 4.34 -21.89
CA TRP A 56 -1.15 4.55 -23.00
C TRP A 56 -0.43 4.73 -24.36
N GLY A 57 0.81 5.25 -24.35
CA GLY A 57 1.65 5.40 -25.55
C GLY A 57 2.37 4.14 -26.02
N VAL A 58 2.25 3.01 -25.32
CA VAL A 58 2.89 1.72 -25.69
C VAL A 58 1.82 0.64 -25.89
N PRO A 59 1.09 0.66 -27.03
CA PRO A 59 0.13 -0.40 -27.35
C PRO A 59 0.89 -1.73 -27.56
N GLY A 60 0.60 -2.73 -26.72
CA GLY A 60 1.29 -4.04 -26.69
C GLY A 60 2.17 -4.26 -25.45
N GLY A 61 2.48 -3.19 -24.71
CA GLY A 61 3.26 -3.25 -23.47
C GLY A 61 4.71 -3.72 -23.67
N LEU A 62 5.49 -3.67 -22.58
CA LEU A 62 6.87 -4.19 -22.56
C LEU A 62 6.92 -5.73 -22.47
N LYS A 63 5.75 -6.39 -22.45
CA LYS A 63 5.59 -7.77 -21.96
C LYS A 63 6.03 -8.87 -22.94
N GLY A 64 6.61 -8.55 -24.09
CA GLY A 64 7.16 -9.54 -25.04
C GLY A 64 8.68 -9.61 -25.08
N LEU A 65 9.38 -8.73 -24.33
CA LEU A 65 10.84 -8.75 -24.27
C LEU A 65 11.30 -9.87 -23.34
N VAL A 66 11.29 -11.09 -23.88
CA VAL A 66 11.78 -12.28 -23.19
C VAL A 66 12.88 -12.89 -24.03
N THR A 67 14.05 -13.03 -23.42
CA THR A 67 15.17 -13.75 -24.05
C THR A 67 15.24 -15.14 -23.43
N VAL A 68 15.07 -16.16 -24.26
CA VAL A 68 15.32 -17.54 -23.84
C VAL A 68 16.83 -17.74 -23.82
N LEU A 69 17.37 -18.13 -22.66
CA LEU A 69 18.77 -18.52 -22.58
C LEU A 69 18.92 -19.92 -23.22
N PRO A 70 19.92 -20.13 -24.08
CA PRO A 70 20.25 -21.48 -24.53
C PRO A 70 20.61 -22.35 -23.33
N ALA A 71 20.36 -23.65 -23.44
CA ALA A 71 20.63 -24.63 -22.39
C ALA A 71 22.01 -24.39 -21.74
N ALA A 72 22.03 -24.01 -20.47
CA ALA A 72 23.25 -23.65 -19.76
C ALA A 72 24.04 -24.89 -19.32
N ASN A 73 23.40 -26.07 -19.25
CA ASN A 73 24.00 -27.30 -18.76
C ASN A 73 23.67 -28.52 -19.65
N ALA A 74 24.55 -29.52 -19.68
CA ALA A 74 24.40 -30.75 -20.48
C ALA A 74 23.10 -31.52 -20.22
N THR A 75 22.50 -31.38 -19.03
CA THR A 75 21.20 -31.97 -18.66
C THR A 75 20.01 -31.32 -19.40
N GLN A 76 20.17 -30.08 -19.88
CA GLN A 76 19.14 -29.36 -20.64
C GLN A 76 19.25 -29.63 -22.15
N ALA A 77 20.43 -29.98 -22.67
CA ALA A 77 20.67 -30.19 -24.10
C ALA A 77 19.90 -31.38 -24.73
N GLY A 78 19.28 -32.24 -23.92
CA GLY A 78 18.50 -33.40 -24.36
C GLY A 78 17.00 -33.37 -24.03
N ILE A 79 16.48 -32.24 -23.55
CA ILE A 79 15.04 -32.10 -23.23
C ILE A 79 14.31 -31.55 -24.47
N GLU A 80 13.44 -32.38 -25.06
CA GLU A 80 12.52 -31.95 -26.11
C GLU A 80 11.66 -30.76 -25.63
N GLY A 81 11.68 -29.65 -26.36
CA GLY A 81 10.86 -28.47 -26.07
C GLY A 81 11.60 -27.22 -25.57
N ILE A 82 12.90 -27.29 -25.24
CA ILE A 82 13.65 -26.10 -24.84
C ILE A 82 13.71 -25.09 -25.99
N GLY A 83 13.26 -23.86 -25.74
CA GLY A 83 13.25 -22.78 -26.72
C GLY A 83 11.99 -22.70 -27.57
N GLN A 84 11.06 -23.66 -27.43
CA GLN A 84 9.74 -23.54 -28.05
C GLN A 84 8.96 -22.39 -27.41
N LYS A 85 8.40 -21.55 -28.26
CA LYS A 85 7.54 -20.44 -27.90
C LYS A 85 6.40 -20.30 -28.91
N PHE A 86 5.23 -19.91 -28.45
CA PHE A 86 4.08 -19.58 -29.30
C PHE A 86 3.27 -18.46 -28.66
N ASP A 87 2.59 -17.63 -29.46
CA ASP A 87 1.79 -16.51 -28.95
C ASP A 87 0.42 -16.98 -28.42
N VAL A 88 -0.25 -16.21 -27.55
CA VAL A 88 -1.62 -16.52 -27.08
C VAL A 88 -2.59 -16.64 -28.25
N SER A 89 -2.38 -15.86 -29.32
CA SER A 89 -3.17 -15.96 -30.55
C SER A 89 -3.05 -17.32 -31.25
N GLU A 90 -1.94 -18.05 -31.05
CA GLU A 90 -1.66 -19.36 -31.66
C GLU A 90 -2.08 -20.52 -30.74
N LEU A 91 -2.56 -20.23 -29.52
CA LEU A 91 -2.84 -21.26 -28.52
C LEU A 91 -3.90 -22.29 -28.98
N GLN A 92 -4.89 -21.87 -29.76
CA GLN A 92 -5.90 -22.77 -30.32
C GLN A 92 -5.30 -23.74 -31.34
N GLU A 93 -4.41 -23.26 -32.20
CA GLU A 93 -3.70 -24.06 -33.19
C GLU A 93 -2.72 -25.03 -32.50
N MET A 94 -1.97 -24.55 -31.51
CA MET A 94 -1.04 -25.37 -30.75
C MET A 94 -1.74 -26.45 -29.91
N THR A 95 -2.94 -26.16 -29.40
CA THR A 95 -3.79 -27.16 -28.72
C THR A 95 -4.25 -28.24 -29.69
N ALA A 96 -4.59 -27.88 -30.94
CA ALA A 96 -4.93 -28.85 -31.98
C ALA A 96 -3.74 -29.72 -32.40
N ILE A 97 -2.56 -29.12 -32.55
CA ILE A 97 -1.30 -29.86 -32.81
C ILE A 97 -1.00 -30.82 -31.65
N TYR A 98 -1.13 -30.36 -30.40
CA TYR A 98 -0.91 -31.19 -29.22
C TYR A 98 -1.89 -32.37 -29.15
N ALA A 99 -3.18 -32.14 -29.44
CA ALA A 99 -4.18 -33.20 -29.52
C ALA A 99 -3.83 -34.23 -30.61
N GLY A 100 -3.40 -33.75 -31.79
CA GLY A 100 -2.89 -34.59 -32.88
C GLY A 100 -1.68 -35.44 -32.48
N THR A 101 -0.71 -34.89 -31.74
CA THR A 101 0.44 -35.67 -31.23
C THR A 101 0.05 -36.76 -30.22
N LYS A 102 -1.13 -36.62 -29.59
CA LYS A 102 -1.69 -37.61 -28.66
C LYS A 102 -2.71 -38.55 -29.31
N GLY A 103 -2.97 -38.40 -30.60
CA GLY A 103 -3.97 -39.20 -31.33
C GLY A 103 -5.41 -38.90 -30.90
N VAL A 104 -5.68 -37.70 -30.39
CA VAL A 104 -7.00 -37.26 -29.92
C VAL A 104 -7.52 -36.14 -30.82
N GLU A 105 -8.76 -36.25 -31.30
CA GLU A 105 -9.41 -35.17 -32.06
C GLU A 105 -9.93 -34.08 -31.12
N VAL A 106 -9.75 -32.82 -31.50
CA VAL A 106 -10.24 -31.67 -30.74
C VAL A 106 -11.75 -31.53 -30.94
N ASN A 107 -12.49 -31.50 -29.83
CA ASN A 107 -13.93 -31.26 -29.76
C ASN A 107 -14.21 -30.22 -28.67
N ASP A 108 -15.34 -29.51 -28.74
CA ASP A 108 -15.70 -28.48 -27.75
C ASP A 108 -15.71 -29.00 -26.29
N GLY A 109 -15.96 -30.29 -26.09
CA GLY A 109 -15.96 -30.93 -24.77
C GLY A 109 -14.59 -31.32 -24.20
N ASN A 110 -13.54 -31.41 -25.02
CA ASN A 110 -12.19 -31.81 -24.59
C ASN A 110 -11.14 -30.69 -24.75
N TYR A 111 -11.49 -29.62 -25.47
CA TYR A 111 -10.60 -28.50 -25.75
C TYR A 111 -10.02 -27.89 -24.48
N ALA A 112 -10.85 -27.57 -23.47
CA ALA A 112 -10.38 -26.96 -22.22
C ALA A 112 -9.40 -27.86 -21.44
N ALA A 113 -9.57 -29.20 -21.51
CA ALA A 113 -8.67 -30.15 -20.87
C ALA A 113 -7.34 -30.27 -21.62
N LEU A 114 -7.38 -30.25 -22.96
CA LEU A 114 -6.20 -30.27 -23.83
C LEU A 114 -5.40 -28.96 -23.72
N GLU A 115 -6.09 -27.82 -23.68
CA GLU A 115 -5.52 -26.50 -23.43
C GLU A 115 -4.85 -26.45 -22.06
N SER A 116 -5.51 -26.95 -21.01
CA SER A 116 -4.93 -27.01 -19.66
C SER A 116 -3.69 -27.92 -19.61
N ALA A 117 -3.71 -29.04 -20.34
CA ALA A 117 -2.57 -29.94 -20.44
C ALA A 117 -1.38 -29.33 -21.22
N LEU A 118 -1.67 -28.53 -22.26
CA LEU A 118 -0.65 -27.80 -23.00
C LEU A 118 -0.08 -26.67 -22.15
N THR A 119 -0.92 -25.79 -21.60
CA THR A 119 -0.50 -24.67 -20.74
C THR A 119 0.17 -25.14 -19.44
N SER A 120 -0.07 -26.36 -18.96
CA SER A 120 0.72 -26.93 -17.87
C SER A 120 2.20 -27.14 -18.23
N LYS A 121 2.55 -27.23 -19.52
CA LYS A 121 3.93 -27.39 -20.02
C LYS A 121 4.60 -26.05 -20.39
N TYR A 122 3.83 -24.97 -20.51
CA TYR A 122 4.33 -23.66 -20.93
C TYR A 122 3.88 -22.55 -19.98
N THR A 123 4.80 -21.66 -19.60
CA THR A 123 4.51 -20.50 -18.77
C THR A 123 4.24 -19.30 -19.67
N LEU A 124 3.17 -18.58 -19.39
CA LEU A 124 2.84 -17.35 -20.09
C LEU A 124 3.70 -16.20 -19.57
N HIS A 125 4.51 -15.62 -20.45
CA HIS A 125 5.20 -14.37 -20.20
C HIS A 125 4.66 -13.31 -21.17
N GLY A 126 3.84 -12.41 -20.64
CA GLY A 126 3.14 -11.42 -21.46
C GLY A 126 2.11 -12.06 -22.39
N SER A 127 2.43 -12.07 -23.68
CA SER A 127 1.59 -12.66 -24.74
C SER A 127 2.16 -13.96 -25.31
N THR A 128 3.32 -14.42 -24.84
CA THR A 128 3.99 -15.57 -25.42
C THR A 128 4.14 -16.67 -24.38
N TYR A 129 3.74 -17.88 -24.74
CA TYR A 129 3.95 -19.10 -23.97
C TYR A 129 5.37 -19.60 -24.21
N PHE A 130 6.09 -19.87 -23.13
CA PHE A 130 7.45 -20.42 -23.16
C PHE A 130 7.49 -21.76 -22.45
N TYR A 131 8.21 -22.73 -23.00
CA TYR A 131 8.31 -24.05 -22.37
C TYR A 131 8.92 -23.97 -20.97
N ASN A 132 8.31 -24.62 -19.99
CA ASN A 132 8.69 -24.52 -18.56
C ASN A 132 10.13 -24.96 -18.27
N GLY A 133 10.69 -25.84 -19.12
CA GLY A 133 12.08 -26.28 -19.00
C GLY A 133 13.12 -25.26 -19.48
N SER A 134 12.69 -24.14 -20.07
CA SER A 134 13.58 -23.09 -20.55
C SER A 134 13.96 -22.11 -19.44
N SER A 135 15.24 -21.77 -19.35
CA SER A 135 15.67 -20.60 -18.56
C SER A 135 15.42 -19.33 -19.36
N LEU A 136 14.69 -18.40 -18.77
CA LEU A 136 14.15 -17.22 -19.43
C LEU A 136 14.59 -15.98 -18.66
N ILE A 137 14.94 -14.90 -19.36
CA ILE A 137 15.05 -13.55 -18.77
C ILE A 137 13.90 -12.71 -19.32
N ASP A 138 12.99 -12.33 -18.42
CA ASP A 138 11.83 -11.48 -18.72
C ASP A 138 12.19 -10.01 -18.49
N TRP A 139 12.80 -9.40 -19.50
CA TRP A 139 13.13 -7.97 -19.50
C TRP A 139 11.88 -7.09 -19.46
N GLY A 140 10.77 -7.58 -20.00
CA GLY A 140 9.49 -6.89 -19.97
C GLY A 140 8.98 -6.63 -18.57
N SER A 141 8.93 -7.69 -17.75
CA SER A 141 8.58 -7.61 -16.33
C SER A 141 9.57 -6.73 -15.56
N PHE A 142 10.86 -6.85 -15.85
CA PHE A 142 11.91 -6.06 -15.19
C PHE A 142 11.77 -4.56 -15.46
N ILE A 143 11.63 -4.14 -16.71
CA ILE A 143 11.45 -2.72 -17.06
C ILE A 143 10.12 -2.21 -16.50
N ASN A 144 9.05 -3.01 -16.55
CA ASN A 144 7.78 -2.66 -15.93
C ASN A 144 7.91 -2.45 -14.41
N ALA A 145 8.69 -3.28 -13.71
CA ALA A 145 8.95 -3.12 -12.28
C ALA A 145 9.73 -1.82 -11.98
N ILE A 146 10.72 -1.47 -12.82
CA ILE A 146 11.45 -0.19 -12.69
C ILE A 146 10.51 1.00 -12.91
N ILE A 147 9.68 0.97 -13.95
CA ILE A 147 8.71 2.03 -14.23
C ILE A 147 7.71 2.16 -13.06
N SER A 148 7.22 1.03 -12.55
CA SER A 148 6.33 1.00 -11.38
C SER A 148 6.99 1.61 -10.15
N PHE A 149 8.26 1.29 -9.90
CA PHE A 149 9.03 1.86 -8.79
C PHE A 149 9.16 3.38 -8.91
N LEU A 150 9.49 3.90 -10.11
CA LEU A 150 9.59 5.34 -10.34
C LEU A 150 8.24 6.06 -10.16
N ILE A 151 7.14 5.44 -10.58
CA ILE A 151 5.80 6.02 -10.42
C ILE A 151 5.36 5.99 -8.95
N ILE A 152 5.67 4.93 -8.19
CA ILE A 152 5.40 4.89 -6.75
C ILE A 152 6.19 6.00 -6.04
N ALA A 153 7.46 6.19 -6.39
CA ALA A 153 8.28 7.28 -5.84
C ALA A 153 7.68 8.66 -6.16
N LEU A 154 7.28 8.90 -7.41
CA LEU A 154 6.63 10.15 -7.84
C LEU A 154 5.28 10.37 -7.15
N THR A 155 4.51 9.30 -6.95
CA THR A 155 3.22 9.32 -6.27
C THR A 155 3.39 9.71 -4.81
N LEU A 156 4.27 9.04 -4.07
CA LEU A 156 4.55 9.37 -2.67
C LEU A 156 5.11 10.79 -2.54
N PHE A 157 5.98 11.22 -3.45
CA PHE A 157 6.47 12.59 -3.49
C PHE A 157 5.32 13.60 -3.66
N THR A 158 4.39 13.34 -4.58
CA THR A 158 3.26 14.23 -4.85
C THR A 158 2.30 14.27 -3.66
N ILE A 159 1.99 13.13 -3.04
CA ILE A 159 1.14 13.06 -1.84
C ILE A 159 1.78 13.84 -0.69
N LEU A 160 3.07 13.64 -0.42
CA LEU A 160 3.79 14.37 0.62
C LEU A 160 3.87 15.88 0.30
N LYS A 161 4.02 16.25 -0.98
CA LYS A 161 4.05 17.65 -1.42
C LYS A 161 2.68 18.32 -1.27
N VAL A 162 1.59 17.65 -1.66
CA VAL A 162 0.22 18.13 -1.48
C VAL A 162 -0.11 18.24 0.00
N TYR A 163 0.32 17.28 0.82
CA TYR A 163 0.16 17.32 2.27
C TYR A 163 0.87 18.54 2.87
N ASN A 164 2.14 18.75 2.54
CA ASN A 164 2.92 19.89 3.00
C ASN A 164 2.33 21.23 2.53
N TRP A 165 1.85 21.28 1.28
CA TRP A 165 1.19 22.47 0.72
C TRP A 165 -0.16 22.77 1.38
N SER A 166 -0.98 21.75 1.63
CA SER A 166 -2.28 21.90 2.27
C SER A 166 -2.15 22.37 3.72
N LYS A 167 -1.16 21.86 4.46
CA LYS A 167 -0.86 22.31 5.83
C LYS A 167 -0.43 23.77 5.87
N GLN A 168 0.46 24.19 4.97
CA GLN A 168 0.91 25.59 4.86
C GLN A 168 -0.27 26.55 4.61
N LYS A 169 -1.22 26.17 3.75
CA LYS A 169 -2.45 26.96 3.51
C LYS A 169 -3.37 27.07 4.73
N ARG A 170 -3.52 25.98 5.48
CA ARG A 170 -4.35 25.97 6.70
C ARG A 170 -3.75 26.84 7.82
N LEU A 171 -2.43 26.79 8.00
CA LEU A 171 -1.71 27.62 8.98
C LEU A 171 -1.83 29.11 8.65
N ALA A 172 -1.65 29.50 7.39
CA ALA A 172 -1.78 30.89 6.98
C ALA A 172 -3.21 31.43 7.16
N LEU A 173 -4.23 30.60 6.95
CA LEU A 173 -5.62 30.99 7.19
C LEU A 173 -5.92 31.14 8.69
N GLN A 174 -5.42 30.23 9.53
CA GLN A 174 -5.56 30.32 10.98
C GLN A 174 -4.89 31.59 11.53
N ALA A 175 -3.68 31.92 11.04
CA ALA A 175 -2.99 33.15 11.42
C ALA A 175 -3.80 34.42 11.07
N LYS A 176 -4.38 34.48 9.87
CA LYS A 176 -5.23 35.60 9.45
C LYS A 176 -6.52 35.72 10.27
N MET A 177 -7.19 34.60 10.56
CA MET A 177 -8.38 34.61 11.41
C MET A 177 -8.05 35.02 12.85
N GLN A 178 -6.88 34.65 13.35
CA GLN A 178 -6.39 35.10 14.66
C GLN A 178 -6.07 36.60 14.66
N GLU A 179 -5.38 37.13 13.65
CA GLU A 179 -5.14 38.57 13.53
C GLU A 179 -6.46 39.36 13.48
N GLU A 180 -7.43 38.94 12.68
CA GLU A 180 -8.75 39.57 12.62
C GLU A 180 -9.52 39.46 13.95
N TYR A 181 -9.37 38.37 14.68
CA TYR A 181 -9.94 38.20 16.03
C TYR A 181 -9.33 39.20 17.01
N PHE A 182 -8.01 39.38 17.02
CA PHE A 182 -7.32 40.32 17.92
C PHE A 182 -7.55 41.79 17.55
N VAL A 183 -7.84 42.10 16.28
CA VAL A 183 -8.30 43.45 15.89
C VAL A 183 -9.69 43.75 16.46
N LYS A 184 -10.55 42.73 16.58
CA LYS A 184 -11.92 42.86 17.12
C LYS A 184 -11.99 42.73 18.65
N HIS A 185 -11.04 42.04 19.27
CA HIS A 185 -10.94 41.80 20.72
C HIS A 185 -9.52 42.15 21.23
N PRO A 186 -9.18 43.44 21.32
CA PRO A 186 -7.83 43.90 21.68
C PRO A 186 -7.41 43.54 23.12
N GLU A 187 -8.37 43.35 24.03
CA GLU A 187 -8.14 42.96 25.43
C GLU A 187 -7.80 41.48 25.65
N GLU A 188 -8.12 40.60 24.69
CA GLU A 188 -7.80 39.16 24.78
C GLU A 188 -6.50 38.79 24.08
N ARG A 189 -5.72 39.77 23.59
CA ARG A 189 -4.45 39.53 22.90
C ARG A 189 -3.43 38.94 23.89
N PRO A 190 -3.12 37.63 23.85
CA PRO A 190 -1.94 37.15 24.54
C PRO A 190 -0.70 37.72 23.84
N ALA A 191 0.43 37.82 24.56
CA ALA A 191 1.70 38.25 23.98
C ALA A 191 1.97 37.51 22.64
N PRO A 192 2.52 38.17 21.61
CA PRO A 192 2.54 37.66 20.24
C PRO A 192 3.00 36.21 20.19
N VAL A 193 2.09 35.31 19.84
CA VAL A 193 2.44 33.90 19.63
C VAL A 193 3.09 33.83 18.25
N GLU A 194 4.42 33.80 18.24
CA GLU A 194 5.19 33.64 17.00
C GLU A 194 4.73 32.37 16.25
N PRO A 195 4.45 32.47 14.93
CA PRO A 195 3.98 31.33 14.15
C PRO A 195 5.07 30.26 14.05
N GLY A 196 4.96 29.21 14.86
CA GLY A 196 5.91 28.10 14.87
C GLY A 196 6.04 27.34 16.18
N LYS A 197 5.57 27.89 17.32
CA LYS A 197 5.66 27.18 18.60
C LYS A 197 4.39 26.36 18.87
N PRO A 198 4.48 25.02 19.06
CA PRO A 198 3.32 24.18 19.34
C PRO A 198 2.61 24.67 20.61
N ALA A 199 1.29 24.39 20.70
CA ALA A 199 0.48 24.69 21.88
C ALA A 199 1.23 24.32 23.18
N PRO A 200 1.12 25.12 24.26
CA PRO A 200 1.95 24.97 25.46
C PRO A 200 1.95 23.51 25.88
N THR A 201 3.11 22.88 25.79
CA THR A 201 3.21 21.46 26.14
C THR A 201 2.98 21.36 27.65
N GLU A 202 2.43 20.26 28.13
CA GLU A 202 2.10 20.07 29.56
C GLU A 202 3.26 20.44 30.50
N VAL A 203 4.50 20.24 30.04
CA VAL A 203 5.74 20.63 30.74
C VAL A 203 5.92 22.15 30.87
N GLU A 204 5.55 22.94 29.86
CA GLU A 204 5.59 24.42 29.93
C GLU A 204 4.51 24.95 30.88
N LEU A 205 3.32 24.36 30.88
CA LEU A 205 2.24 24.69 31.82
C LEU A 205 2.64 24.34 33.26
N LEU A 206 3.26 23.18 33.49
CA LEU A 206 3.75 22.78 34.81
C LEU A 206 4.92 23.65 35.29
N SER A 207 5.78 24.14 34.39
CA SER A 207 6.81 25.12 34.75
C SER A 207 6.20 26.45 35.14
N GLN A 208 5.22 26.95 34.38
CA GLN A 208 4.49 28.18 34.71
C GLN A 208 3.80 28.08 36.07
N ILE A 209 3.08 26.99 36.35
CA ILE A 209 2.44 26.76 37.66
C ILE A 209 3.46 26.71 38.79
N ARG A 210 4.62 26.04 38.60
CA ARG A 210 5.70 26.00 39.61
C ARG A 210 6.23 27.40 39.89
N ASP A 211 6.48 28.18 38.85
CA ASP A 211 7.08 29.50 38.97
C ASP A 211 6.09 30.50 39.59
N GLU A 212 4.80 30.41 39.27
CA GLU A 212 3.71 31.15 39.90
C GLU A 212 3.52 30.77 41.39
N LEU A 213 3.53 29.47 41.73
CA LEU A 213 3.45 29.01 43.13
C LEU A 213 4.64 29.50 43.97
N LYS A 214 5.84 29.54 43.37
CA LYS A 214 7.04 30.03 44.05
C LYS A 214 6.98 31.53 44.29
N ALA A 215 6.45 32.30 43.34
CA ALA A 215 6.22 33.73 43.47
C ALA A 215 5.23 34.05 44.61
N LEU A 216 4.10 33.33 44.66
CA LEU A 216 3.13 33.47 45.75
C LEU A 216 3.73 33.10 47.12
N HIS A 217 4.56 32.05 47.19
CA HIS A 217 5.25 31.67 48.43
C HIS A 217 6.35 32.66 48.86
N SER A 218 6.93 33.42 47.94
CA SER A 218 7.84 34.52 48.30
C SER A 218 7.08 35.72 48.85
N GLU A 219 5.93 36.07 48.28
CA GLU A 219 5.08 37.15 48.78
C GLU A 219 4.50 36.85 50.17
N GLU A 220 4.15 35.58 50.44
CA GLU A 220 3.68 35.14 51.77
C GLU A 220 4.78 35.20 52.85
N LYS A 221 6.06 35.21 52.46
CA LYS A 221 7.21 35.36 53.38
C LYS A 221 7.60 36.80 53.65
N GLU A 222 7.27 37.74 52.76
CA GLU A 222 7.53 39.17 52.98
C GLU A 222 6.45 39.85 53.83
N GLN A 223 5.27 39.23 53.99
CA GLN A 223 4.17 39.74 54.82
C GLN A 223 4.17 39.20 56.28
N LYS A 224 5.20 38.44 56.68
CA LYS A 224 5.39 37.92 58.04
C LYS A 224 6.67 38.47 58.67
#